data_AF-A0AAD7INH6-F1
#
_entry.id   AF-A0AAD7INH6-F1
#
_cell.length_a   1.000
_cell.length_b   1.000
_cell.length_c   1.000
_cell.angle_alpha   90.00
_cell.angle_beta   90.00
_cell.angle_gamma   90.00
#
_symmetry.space_group_name_H-M   'P 1'
#
loop_
_entity.id
_entity.type
_entity.pdbx_description
1 polymer ?
#
loop_
_entity_poly.entity_id
_entity_poly.type
_entity_poly.pdbx_seq_one_letter_code
_entity_poly.pdbx_strand_id
1 'polypeptide(L)'
;LKPHVTGEVFIRLMDFPYMKTEEDVAKFTEWISRLQIKKVQYCWKHKLQYSWIIPSLIKSRSRITPSDWDITDATTNLNEGQHHWTNQQTGVQLTLLESIESARKVDFKTAREVKDSLETGILDNNSNNLTHRMNRKIQRNSNAAAKTRTSGEQDSAAAQAQSNVDEAMAAKKLSAQHLKDMQELLSATKPA
;
A
#
# COMPACT_ATOMS: atom_id res chain seq x y z
N LEU A 1 22.35 0.41 2.48
CA LEU A 1 22.60 1.85 2.72
C LEU A 1 24.09 2.18 2.64
N LYS A 2 24.95 1.58 3.48
CA LYS A 2 26.42 1.78 3.50
C LYS A 2 27.17 1.95 2.14
N PRO A 3 26.87 1.20 1.06
CA PRO A 3 27.56 1.39 -0.24
C PRO A 3 27.09 2.62 -1.05
N HIS A 4 26.06 3.34 -0.60
CA HIS A 4 25.45 4.45 -1.34
C HIS A 4 25.57 5.80 -0.62
N VAL A 5 26.31 5.84 0.50
CA VAL A 5 26.42 7.02 1.36
C VAL A 5 27.83 7.07 1.94
N THR A 6 28.38 8.26 2.15
CA THR A 6 29.67 8.43 2.84
C THR A 6 29.58 7.96 4.30
N GLY A 7 30.72 7.60 4.90
CA GLY A 7 30.77 7.10 6.28
C GLY A 7 30.16 8.07 7.30
N GLU A 8 30.44 9.36 7.16
CA GLU A 8 29.90 10.41 8.03
C GLU A 8 28.37 10.53 7.92
N VAL A 9 27.85 10.51 6.69
CA VAL A 9 26.39 10.57 6.48
C VAL A 9 25.73 9.29 6.98
N PHE A 10 26.40 8.14 6.86
CA PHE A 10 25.90 6.88 7.44
C PHE A 10 25.81 6.96 8.96
N ILE A 11 26.84 7.48 9.64
CA ILE A 11 26.82 7.65 11.11
C ILE A 11 25.66 8.54 11.51
N ARG A 12 25.52 9.71 10.88
CA ARG A 12 24.41 10.62 11.15
C ARG A 12 23.04 10.03 10.83
N LEU A 13 22.95 9.16 9.81
CA LEU A 13 21.72 8.40 9.51
C LEU A 13 21.40 7.34 10.56
N MET A 14 22.35 6.91 11.39
CA MET A 14 22.10 5.96 12.47
C MET A 14 21.71 6.68 13.78
N ASP A 15 21.89 8.00 13.87
CA ASP A 15 21.63 8.77 15.09
C ASP A 15 20.15 9.12 15.31
N PHE A 16 19.28 8.94 14.31
CA PHE A 16 17.86 9.32 14.42
C PHE A 16 17.04 8.69 15.55
N PRO A 17 17.32 7.45 16.04
CA PRO A 17 16.59 6.89 17.17
C PRO A 17 16.82 7.66 18.48
N TYR A 18 17.94 8.40 18.57
CA TYR A 18 18.36 9.10 19.79
C TYR A 18 17.85 10.54 19.86
N MET A 19 16.99 10.97 18.93
CA MET A 19 16.42 12.32 18.90
C MET A 19 15.48 12.56 20.09
N LYS A 20 15.69 13.67 20.79
CA LYS A 20 14.99 13.97 22.06
C LYS A 20 13.76 14.85 21.86
N THR A 21 13.72 15.64 20.80
CA THR A 21 12.64 16.61 20.57
C THR A 21 12.03 16.47 19.17
N GLU A 22 10.81 16.99 19.02
CA GLU A 22 10.15 17.08 17.71
C GLU A 22 10.90 18.00 16.74
N GLU A 23 11.54 19.05 17.27
CA GLU A 23 12.41 19.94 16.50
C GLU A 23 13.61 19.21 15.91
N ASP A 24 14.20 18.26 16.64
CA ASP A 24 15.33 17.47 16.14
C ASP A 24 14.90 16.57 14.97
N VAL A 25 13.70 15.97 15.05
CA VAL A 25 13.13 15.16 13.96
C VAL A 25 12.83 16.03 12.74
N ALA A 26 12.35 17.26 12.93
CA ALA A 26 12.12 18.21 11.84
C ALA A 26 13.44 18.63 11.17
N LYS A 27 14.45 19.03 11.95
CA LYS A 27 15.80 19.36 11.47
C LYS A 27 16.44 18.19 10.70
N PHE A 28 16.22 16.97 11.17
CA PHE A 28 16.72 15.77 10.49
C PHE A 28 15.99 15.47 9.18
N THR A 29 14.67 15.68 9.16
CA THR A 29 13.86 15.55 7.94
C THR A 29 14.30 16.54 6.87
N GLU A 30 14.59 17.78 7.27
CA GLU A 30 15.12 18.80 6.37
C GLU A 30 16.52 18.42 5.85
N TRP A 31 17.40 17.93 6.73
CA TRP A 31 18.73 17.44 6.35
C TRP A 31 18.65 16.30 5.34
N ILE A 32 17.76 15.31 5.53
CA ILE A 32 17.55 14.22 4.57
C ILE A 32 17.07 14.73 3.21
N SER A 33 16.21 15.74 3.22
CA SER A 33 15.71 16.35 1.99
C SER A 33 16.84 17.00 1.18
N ARG A 34 17.85 17.56 1.87
CA ARG A 34 19.02 18.20 1.26
C ARG A 34 20.09 17.22 0.73
N LEU A 35 20.13 15.97 1.22
CA LEU A 35 21.15 14.98 0.81
C LEU A 35 21.11 14.57 -0.67
N GLN A 36 20.01 14.83 -1.39
CA GLN A 36 19.81 14.44 -2.81
C GLN A 36 19.97 12.93 -3.11
N ILE A 37 19.98 12.07 -2.09
CA ILE A 37 20.05 10.61 -2.24
C ILE A 37 18.64 10.02 -2.21
N LYS A 38 18.09 9.73 -3.40
CA LYS A 38 16.69 9.24 -3.57
C LYS A 38 16.35 8.06 -2.65
N LYS A 39 17.26 7.08 -2.52
CA LYS A 39 17.04 5.90 -1.66
C LYS A 39 16.83 6.27 -0.19
N VAL A 40 17.61 7.22 0.32
CA VAL A 40 17.53 7.69 1.72
C VAL A 40 16.26 8.52 1.90
N GLN A 41 15.96 9.42 0.96
CA GLN A 41 14.74 10.22 0.96
C GLN A 41 13.48 9.36 0.94
N TYR A 42 13.42 8.34 0.08
CA TYR A 42 12.26 7.42 0.04
C TYR A 42 12.12 6.60 1.32
N CYS A 43 13.25 6.10 1.87
CA CYS A 43 13.22 5.40 3.15
C CYS A 43 12.66 6.29 4.27
N TRP A 44 13.10 7.55 4.34
CA TRP A 44 12.60 8.50 5.33
C TRP A 44 11.14 8.89 5.09
N LYS A 45 10.77 9.15 3.83
CA LYS A 45 9.38 9.44 3.44
C LYS A 45 8.43 8.31 3.82
N HIS A 46 8.84 7.05 3.65
CA HIS A 46 8.07 5.89 4.09
C HIS A 46 7.86 5.92 5.61
N LYS A 47 8.90 6.20 6.40
CA LYS A 47 8.79 6.31 7.87
C LYS A 47 7.84 7.44 8.30
N LEU A 48 7.82 8.55 7.58
CA LEU A 48 6.91 9.68 7.86
C LEU A 48 5.46 9.41 7.41
N GLN A 49 5.29 8.70 6.28
CA GLN A 49 3.96 8.40 5.72
C GLN A 49 3.11 7.56 6.67
N TYR A 50 3.75 6.67 7.43
CA TYR A 50 3.07 5.84 8.42
C TYR A 50 3.29 6.41 9.82
N SER A 51 2.27 7.08 10.33
CA SER A 51 2.30 7.82 11.61
C SER A 51 2.73 6.99 12.82
N TRP A 52 2.63 5.67 12.74
CA TRP A 52 3.03 4.74 13.80
C TRP A 52 4.52 4.39 13.78
N ILE A 53 5.23 4.48 12.65
CA ILE A 53 6.63 4.03 12.54
C ILE A 53 7.56 4.89 13.41
N ILE A 54 7.40 6.20 13.38
CA ILE A 54 8.28 7.14 14.10
C ILE A 54 8.14 7.01 15.62
N PRO A 55 6.92 6.99 16.21
CA PRO A 55 6.72 6.67 17.64
C PRO A 55 7.33 5.35 18.08
N SER A 56 7.35 4.37 17.20
CA SER A 56 7.96 3.07 17.45
C SER A 56 9.49 3.16 17.46
N LEU A 57 10.11 3.99 16.62
CA LEU A 57 11.58 4.06 16.51
C LEU A 57 12.25 5.09 17.43
N ILE A 58 11.53 6.13 17.85
CA ILE A 58 12.10 7.28 18.58
C ILE A 58 11.40 7.42 19.93
N LYS A 59 12.16 7.28 21.02
CA LYS A 59 11.64 7.35 22.41
C LYS A 59 10.82 8.61 22.67
N SER A 60 11.27 9.76 22.18
CA SER A 60 10.59 11.06 22.35
C SER A 60 9.25 11.17 21.61
N ARG A 61 8.99 10.28 20.66
CA ARG A 61 7.73 10.23 19.88
C ARG A 61 6.81 9.11 20.34
N SER A 62 7.28 8.21 21.19
CA SER A 62 6.49 7.14 21.75
C SER A 62 5.53 7.65 22.82
N ARG A 63 4.37 6.99 22.95
CA ARG A 63 3.46 7.18 24.09
C ARG A 63 3.79 6.25 25.26
N ILE A 64 4.76 5.35 25.08
CA ILE A 64 5.26 4.45 26.13
C ILE A 64 5.96 5.29 27.20
N THR A 65 5.75 4.96 28.47
CA THR A 65 6.43 5.68 29.56
C THR A 65 7.95 5.46 29.46
N PRO A 66 8.78 6.45 29.85
CA PRO A 66 10.23 6.28 29.76
C PRO A 66 10.76 5.04 30.48
N SER A 67 10.16 4.68 31.62
CA SER A 67 10.49 3.47 32.38
C SER A 67 10.19 2.20 31.59
N ASP A 68 8.99 2.09 31.00
CA ASP A 68 8.60 0.91 30.23
C ASP A 68 9.44 0.77 28.95
N TRP A 69 9.80 1.91 28.33
CA TRP A 69 10.67 1.92 27.17
C TRP A 69 12.07 1.42 27.49
N ASP A 70 12.64 1.81 28.64
CA ASP A 70 14.01 1.41 29.03
C ASP A 70 14.09 -0.06 29.46
N ILE A 71 12.98 -0.65 29.90
CA ILE A 71 12.87 -2.09 30.24
C ILE A 71 12.65 -2.93 28.96
N THR A 72 12.13 -2.32 27.90
CA THR A 72 11.95 -3.00 26.61
C THR A 72 13.31 -3.22 25.96
N ASP A 73 13.72 -4.49 25.83
CA ASP A 73 15.02 -4.83 25.24
C ASP A 73 15.11 -4.28 23.81
N ALA A 74 16.27 -3.72 23.44
CA ALA A 74 16.53 -3.22 22.09
C ALA A 74 16.48 -4.33 21.03
N THR A 75 16.56 -5.60 21.46
CA THR A 75 16.34 -6.78 20.61
C THR A 75 14.87 -7.19 20.49
N THR A 76 13.97 -6.64 21.31
CA THR A 76 12.52 -6.85 21.16
C THR A 76 12.15 -6.30 19.81
N ASN A 77 11.82 -7.20 18.89
CA ASN A 77 11.81 -6.88 17.49
C ASN A 77 10.68 -5.90 17.21
N LEU A 78 11.03 -4.62 17.08
CA LEU A 78 10.05 -3.61 16.76
C LEU A 78 9.35 -3.91 15.42
N ASN A 79 10.03 -4.67 14.54
CA ASN A 79 9.50 -5.26 13.31
C ASN A 79 8.36 -6.26 13.55
N GLU A 80 8.35 -7.01 14.67
CA GLU A 80 7.21 -7.87 15.06
C GLU A 80 5.97 -7.05 15.40
N GLY A 81 6.14 -5.90 16.06
CA GLY A 81 5.06 -4.92 16.23
C GLY A 81 4.53 -4.37 14.91
N GLN A 82 5.40 -4.22 13.89
CA GLN A 82 4.99 -3.83 12.53
C GLN A 82 4.11 -4.88 11.88
N HIS A 83 4.30 -6.18 12.19
CA HIS A 83 3.40 -7.23 11.72
C HIS A 83 2.01 -7.11 12.34
N HIS A 84 1.86 -6.71 13.60
CA HIS A 84 0.55 -6.50 14.20
C HIS A 84 -0.23 -5.38 13.49
N TRP A 85 0.41 -4.24 13.23
CA TRP A 85 -0.22 -3.13 12.52
C TRP A 85 -0.44 -3.44 11.02
N THR A 86 0.53 -4.12 10.39
CA THR A 86 0.36 -4.62 9.02
C THR A 86 -0.82 -5.59 8.95
N ASN A 87 -0.98 -6.48 9.92
CA ASN A 87 -2.11 -7.41 10.02
C ASN A 87 -3.46 -6.68 10.23
N GLN A 88 -3.48 -5.59 11.01
CA GLN A 88 -4.65 -4.70 11.14
C GLN A 88 -5.04 -4.06 9.80
N GLN A 89 -4.05 -3.79 8.93
CA GLN A 89 -4.24 -3.10 7.67
C GLN A 89 -4.44 -4.06 6.46
N THR A 90 -3.91 -5.29 6.53
CA THR A 90 -4.03 -6.34 5.51
C THR A 90 -5.14 -7.36 5.79
N GLY A 91 -5.85 -7.23 6.92
CA GLY A 91 -7.08 -7.98 7.20
C GLY A 91 -6.88 -9.41 7.70
N VAL A 92 -5.70 -9.76 8.22
CA VAL A 92 -5.48 -11.07 8.87
C VAL A 92 -5.56 -10.85 10.37
N GLN A 93 -6.79 -10.76 10.88
CA GLN A 93 -7.09 -10.64 12.31
C GLN A 93 -6.89 -11.98 13.02
N LEU A 94 -5.65 -12.46 13.13
CA LEU A 94 -5.33 -13.51 14.08
C LEU A 94 -4.86 -12.86 15.38
N THR A 95 -5.43 -13.29 16.50
CA THR A 95 -4.91 -12.97 17.83
C THR A 95 -3.47 -13.49 17.95
N LEU A 96 -2.70 -12.97 18.92
CA LEU A 96 -1.32 -13.42 19.14
C LEU A 96 -1.24 -14.94 19.33
N LEU A 97 -2.15 -15.51 20.13
CA LEU A 97 -2.22 -16.95 20.37
C LEU A 97 -2.53 -17.71 19.09
N GLU A 98 -3.54 -17.29 18.31
CA GLU A 98 -3.88 -17.92 17.02
C GLU A 98 -2.74 -17.83 16.02
N SER A 99 -1.98 -16.74 16.05
CA SER A 99 -0.79 -16.55 15.22
C SER A 99 0.30 -17.56 15.61
N ILE A 100 0.59 -17.69 16.90
CA ILE A 100 1.54 -18.68 17.43
C ILE A 100 1.11 -20.10 17.08
N GLU A 101 -0.17 -20.42 17.25
CA GLU A 101 -0.71 -21.74 16.88
C GLU A 101 -0.63 -21.99 15.37
N SER A 102 -0.91 -20.98 14.55
CA SER A 102 -0.83 -21.09 13.09
C SER A 102 0.62 -21.32 12.62
N ALA A 103 1.59 -20.61 13.20
CA ALA A 103 3.01 -20.79 12.93
C ALA A 103 3.44 -22.21 13.33
N ARG A 104 3.04 -22.67 14.52
CA ARG A 104 3.34 -24.02 15.01
C ARG A 104 2.81 -25.12 14.08
N LYS A 105 1.63 -24.94 13.46
CA LYS A 105 1.09 -25.88 12.47
C LYS A 105 1.97 -25.95 11.21
N VAL A 106 2.51 -24.82 10.76
CA VAL A 106 3.40 -24.74 9.59
C VAL A 106 4.74 -25.41 9.91
N ASP A 107 5.31 -25.15 11.09
CA ASP A 107 6.57 -25.75 11.52
C ASP A 107 6.47 -27.27 11.63
N PHE A 108 5.41 -27.79 12.26
CA PHE A 108 5.19 -29.24 12.34
C PHE A 108 5.00 -29.89 10.98
N LYS A 109 4.30 -29.21 10.06
CA LYS A 109 4.12 -29.72 8.70
C LYS A 109 5.46 -29.80 7.97
N THR A 110 6.27 -28.75 8.06
CA THR A 110 7.61 -28.71 7.45
C THR A 110 8.54 -29.77 8.05
N ALA A 111 8.53 -29.93 9.38
CA ALA A 111 9.33 -30.96 10.06
C ALA A 111 8.91 -32.38 9.65
N ARG A 112 7.60 -32.62 9.48
CA ARG A 112 7.09 -33.90 8.96
C ARG A 112 7.56 -34.13 7.52
N GLU A 113 7.44 -33.14 6.64
CA GLU A 113 7.89 -33.24 5.25
C GLU A 113 9.39 -33.58 5.15
N VAL A 114 10.22 -32.94 5.98
CA VAL A 114 11.66 -33.25 6.06
C VAL A 114 11.90 -34.67 6.55
N LYS A 115 11.21 -35.10 7.61
CA LYS A 115 11.33 -36.45 8.14
C LYS A 115 10.90 -37.51 7.11
N ASP A 116 9.74 -37.32 6.49
CA ASP A 116 9.20 -38.23 5.48
C ASP A 116 10.14 -38.29 4.26
N SER A 117 10.75 -37.17 3.87
CA SER A 117 11.75 -37.13 2.79
C SER A 117 13.00 -37.93 3.14
N LEU A 118 13.47 -37.87 4.40
CA LEU A 118 14.61 -38.63 4.88
C LEU A 118 14.32 -40.14 4.97
N GLU A 119 13.12 -40.52 5.40
CA GLU A 119 12.72 -41.92 5.56
C GLU A 119 12.38 -42.60 4.22
N THR A 120 11.66 -41.90 3.34
CA THR A 120 11.18 -42.48 2.07
C THR A 120 12.14 -42.27 0.90
N GLY A 121 13.06 -41.31 1.01
CA GLY A 121 13.93 -40.87 -0.09
C GLY A 121 13.20 -40.11 -1.20
N ILE A 122 11.89 -39.85 -1.05
CA ILE A 122 11.07 -39.14 -2.02
C ILE A 122 10.93 -37.70 -1.54
N LEU A 123 11.51 -36.76 -2.29
CA LEU A 123 11.35 -35.34 -2.02
C LEU A 123 9.94 -34.88 -2.39
N ASP A 124 9.38 -33.95 -1.60
CA ASP A 124 8.09 -33.35 -1.94
C ASP A 124 8.16 -32.64 -3.30
N ASN A 125 7.05 -32.69 -4.03
CA ASN A 125 6.96 -32.09 -5.35
C ASN A 125 7.04 -30.57 -5.23
N ASN A 126 8.18 -29.99 -5.61
CA ASN A 126 8.42 -28.55 -5.57
C ASN A 126 7.33 -27.73 -6.28
N SER A 127 6.66 -28.29 -7.30
CA SER A 127 5.58 -27.62 -8.03
C SER A 127 4.25 -27.51 -7.26
N ASN A 128 4.14 -28.18 -6.09
CA ASN A 128 2.95 -28.22 -5.25
C ASN A 128 3.21 -27.82 -3.77
N ASN A 129 4.34 -27.20 -3.47
CA ASN A 129 4.63 -26.68 -2.12
C ASN A 129 3.58 -25.62 -1.71
N LEU A 130 3.24 -25.55 -0.42
CA LEU A 130 2.36 -24.54 0.17
C LEU A 130 2.73 -23.12 -0.27
N THR A 131 4.01 -22.78 -0.27
CA THR A 131 4.51 -21.46 -0.69
C THR A 131 4.17 -21.16 -2.15
N HIS A 132 4.38 -22.13 -3.04
CA HIS A 132 4.01 -22.00 -4.45
C HIS A 132 2.49 -21.90 -4.65
N ARG A 133 1.69 -22.67 -3.89
CA ARG A 133 0.22 -22.57 -3.91
C ARG A 133 -0.26 -21.21 -3.41
N MET A 134 0.35 -20.69 -2.35
CA MET A 134 0.04 -19.39 -1.78
C MET A 134 0.37 -18.27 -2.78
N ASN A 135 1.58 -18.29 -3.37
CA ASN A 135 1.98 -17.34 -4.41
C ASN A 135 1.05 -17.37 -5.62
N ARG A 136 0.68 -18.56 -6.11
CA ARG A 136 -0.30 -18.70 -7.21
C ARG A 136 -1.69 -18.16 -6.82
N LYS A 137 -2.13 -18.36 -5.57
CA LYS A 137 -3.40 -17.81 -5.08
C LYS A 137 -3.36 -16.29 -5.01
N ILE A 138 -2.29 -15.71 -4.48
CA ILE A 138 -2.06 -14.26 -4.43
C ILE A 138 -2.07 -13.68 -5.85
N GLN A 139 -1.36 -14.32 -6.79
CA GLN A 139 -1.34 -13.88 -8.18
C GLN A 139 -2.73 -13.93 -8.83
N ARG A 140 -3.50 -15.00 -8.61
CA ARG A 140 -4.87 -15.11 -9.12
C ARG A 140 -5.77 -14.00 -8.55
N ASN A 141 -5.68 -13.72 -7.26
CA ASN A 141 -6.45 -12.65 -6.63
C ASN A 141 -6.05 -11.27 -7.17
N SER A 142 -4.75 -11.04 -7.36
CA SER A 142 -4.24 -9.79 -7.95
C SER A 142 -4.73 -9.60 -9.38
N ASN A 143 -4.67 -10.64 -10.21
CA ASN A 143 -5.15 -10.60 -11.59
C ASN A 143 -6.67 -10.38 -11.66
N ALA A 144 -7.45 -11.03 -10.78
CA ALA A 144 -8.89 -10.81 -10.70
C ALA A 144 -9.22 -9.36 -10.33
N ALA A 145 -8.55 -8.81 -9.31
CA ALA A 145 -8.72 -7.41 -8.92
C ALA A 145 -8.32 -6.44 -10.04
N ALA A 146 -7.24 -6.70 -10.77
CA ALA A 146 -6.83 -5.91 -11.92
C ALA A 146 -7.91 -5.94 -13.02
N LYS A 147 -8.45 -7.12 -13.33
CA LYS A 147 -9.53 -7.27 -14.33
C LYS A 147 -10.81 -6.52 -13.92
N THR A 148 -11.18 -6.56 -12.64
CA THR A 148 -12.32 -5.80 -12.12
C THR A 148 -12.11 -4.30 -12.26
N ARG A 149 -10.90 -3.78 -11.99
CA ARG A 149 -10.58 -2.35 -12.18
C ARG A 149 -10.69 -1.95 -13.65
N THR A 150 -10.08 -2.72 -14.55
CA THR A 150 -10.16 -2.43 -15.99
C THR A 150 -11.59 -2.48 -16.50
N SER A 151 -12.42 -3.40 -15.99
CA SER A 151 -13.86 -3.45 -16.33
C SER A 151 -14.58 -2.20 -15.82
N GLY A 152 -14.36 -1.81 -14.57
CA GLY A 152 -14.99 -0.62 -14.01
C GLY A 152 -14.58 0.69 -14.71
N GLU A 153 -13.32 0.78 -15.17
CA GLU A 153 -12.85 1.90 -16.01
C GLU A 153 -13.56 1.92 -17.37
N GLN A 154 -13.73 0.75 -18.02
CA GLN A 154 -14.46 0.62 -19.28
C GLN A 154 -15.94 0.97 -19.12
N ASP A 155 -16.59 0.49 -18.06
CA ASP A 155 -18.00 0.76 -17.76
C ASP A 155 -18.21 2.26 -17.49
N SER A 156 -17.30 2.89 -16.75
CA SER A 156 -17.33 4.34 -16.50
C SER A 156 -17.15 5.15 -17.79
N ALA A 157 -16.23 4.74 -18.67
CA ALA A 157 -16.02 5.37 -19.96
C ALA A 157 -17.24 5.22 -20.89
N ALA A 158 -17.88 4.04 -20.88
CA ALA A 158 -19.09 3.79 -21.64
C ALA A 158 -20.26 4.63 -21.13
N ALA A 159 -20.43 4.75 -19.81
CA ALA A 159 -21.45 5.60 -19.20
C ALA A 159 -21.25 7.08 -19.58
N GLN A 160 -20.01 7.57 -19.56
CA GLN A 160 -19.71 8.94 -19.99
C GLN A 160 -20.00 9.16 -21.47
N ALA A 161 -19.61 8.21 -22.33
CA ALA A 161 -19.90 8.30 -23.77
C ALA A 161 -21.41 8.34 -24.03
N GLN A 162 -22.20 7.53 -23.31
CA GLN A 162 -23.65 7.53 -23.42
C GLN A 162 -24.26 8.87 -22.98
N SER A 163 -23.81 9.43 -21.85
CA SER A 163 -24.24 10.76 -21.39
C SER A 163 -23.99 11.83 -22.45
N ASN A 164 -22.80 11.83 -23.07
CA ASN A 164 -22.46 12.79 -24.12
C ASN A 164 -23.34 12.63 -25.37
N VAL A 165 -23.71 11.40 -25.74
CA VAL A 165 -24.63 11.13 -26.86
C VAL A 165 -26.03 11.66 -26.55
N ASP A 166 -26.52 11.42 -25.34
CA ASP A 166 -27.85 11.87 -24.91
C ASP A 166 -27.92 13.41 -24.87
N GLU A 167 -26.89 14.08 -24.37
CA GLU A 167 -26.74 15.53 -24.41
C GLU A 167 -26.73 16.07 -25.84
N ALA A 168 -25.95 15.44 -26.74
CA ALA A 168 -25.91 15.84 -28.15
C ALA A 168 -27.26 15.66 -28.86
N MET A 169 -27.99 14.58 -28.54
CA MET A 169 -29.34 14.36 -29.08
C MET A 169 -30.34 15.40 -28.57
N ALA A 170 -30.28 15.76 -27.28
CA ALA A 170 -31.10 16.81 -26.70
C ALA A 170 -30.83 18.17 -27.35
N ALA A 171 -29.54 18.52 -27.52
CA ALA A 171 -29.14 19.75 -28.21
C ALA A 171 -29.61 19.79 -29.67
N LYS A 172 -29.50 18.67 -30.39
CA LYS A 172 -30.01 18.54 -31.76
C LYS A 172 -31.51 18.79 -31.82
N LYS A 173 -32.29 18.22 -30.90
CA LYS A 173 -33.74 18.42 -30.84
C LYS A 173 -34.10 19.89 -30.60
N LEU A 174 -33.42 20.55 -29.66
CA LEU A 174 -33.60 21.99 -29.41
C LEU A 174 -33.25 22.84 -30.64
N SER A 175 -32.14 22.54 -31.31
CA SER A 175 -31.74 23.27 -32.52
C SER A 175 -32.75 23.11 -33.67
N ALA A 176 -33.33 21.91 -33.83
CA ALA A 176 -34.36 21.66 -34.82
C ALA A 176 -35.67 22.40 -34.51
N GLN A 177 -36.03 22.50 -33.23
CA GLN A 177 -37.17 23.29 -32.77
C GLN A 177 -36.96 24.77 -33.12
N HIS A 178 -35.80 25.32 -32.76
CA HIS A 178 -35.46 26.72 -33.02
C HIS A 178 -35.43 27.05 -34.52
N LEU A 179 -34.99 26.12 -35.37
CA LEU A 179 -35.04 26.28 -36.82
C LEU A 179 -36.48 26.34 -37.36
N LYS A 180 -37.39 25.53 -36.82
CA LYS A 180 -38.82 25.61 -37.19
C LYS A 180 -39.40 26.97 -36.80
N ASP A 181 -39.16 27.41 -35.57
CA ASP A 181 -39.69 28.69 -35.07
C ASP A 181 -39.18 29.86 -35.94
N MET A 182 -37.90 29.84 -36.34
CA MET A 182 -37.34 30.84 -37.25
C MET A 182 -37.93 30.77 -38.66
N GLN A 183 -38.23 29.58 -39.19
CA GLN A 183 -38.88 29.42 -40.50
C GLN A 183 -40.32 29.95 -40.48
N GLU A 184 -41.07 29.72 -39.41
CA GLU A 184 -42.41 30.26 -39.22
C GLU A 184 -42.39 31.79 -39.21
N LEU A 185 -41.48 32.40 -38.43
CA LEU A 185 -41.29 33.85 -38.44
C LEU A 185 -40.93 34.40 -39.83
N LEU A 186 -40.04 33.74 -40.56
CA LEU A 186 -39.67 34.12 -41.93
C LEU A 186 -40.86 34.05 -42.90
N SER A 187 -41.71 33.03 -42.76
CA SER A 187 -42.93 32.89 -43.56
C SER A 187 -43.96 33.98 -43.26
N ALA A 188 -44.07 34.42 -42.00
CA ALA A 188 -44.95 35.50 -41.58
C ALA A 188 -44.46 36.90 -41.97
N THR A 189 -43.15 37.07 -42.19
CA THR A 189 -42.53 38.37 -42.49
C THR A 189 -42.34 38.62 -44.00
N LYS A 190 -42.57 37.63 -44.87
CA LYS A 190 -42.53 37.82 -46.33
C LYS A 190 -43.82 38.52 -46.82
N PRO A 191 -43.75 39.74 -47.37
CA PRO A 191 -44.91 40.36 -48.01
C PRO A 191 -45.25 39.62 -49.31
N ALA A 192 -46.56 39.54 -49.59
CA ALA A 192 -47.14 38.93 -50.79
C ALA A 192 -46.70 39.64 -52.08
#